data_AF-A0A0A2MUL6-F1
#
_entry.id   AF-A0A0A2MUL6-F1
#
_cell.length_a   1.000
_cell.length_b   1.000
_cell.length_c   1.000
_cell.angle_alpha   90.00
_cell.angle_beta   90.00
_cell.angle_gamma   90.00
#
_symmetry.space_group_name_H-M   'P 1'
#
loop_
_entity.id
_entity.type
_entity.pdbx_description
1 polymer ?
#
loop_
_entity_poly.entity_id
_entity_poly.type
_entity_poly.pdbx_seq_one_letter_code
_entity_poly.pdbx_strand_id
1 'polypeptide(L)'
;MKNIRYILLFLTAMLLTSCEEVVDVDLDTAAPRLVVEASIDWVKGTAGNRQIIKLTTTTGYYSTEIPKVSGATVFITNSSNTVFDFIEQEAGTGEYKCEYFAPVLGETYVLTVINGDQTYTATETMTAVPDITYTTQANDGGFLGEDVEIRYYWNDFPDQSNYYLSRFDAAVIPTPEYDVGSDEFFEGNEMFEFFSDEDLKPGDTISIKLYGISERYHDYMNILLAAAGGGGNPFQSVPTAATGNLINQTNESNYALGYFRVCEVSALQVTVQ
;
A
#
# COMPACT_ATOMS: atom_id res chain seq x y z
N MET A 1 47.62 -42.91 -5.23
CA MET A 1 47.05 -41.55 -5.10
C MET A 1 46.12 -41.14 -6.25
N LYS A 2 46.36 -41.58 -7.50
CA LYS A 2 45.49 -41.23 -8.66
C LYS A 2 44.04 -41.74 -8.51
N ASN A 3 43.87 -42.96 -7.96
CA ASN A 3 42.56 -43.61 -7.81
C ASN A 3 41.69 -42.99 -6.70
N ILE A 4 42.29 -42.44 -5.64
CA ILE A 4 41.57 -41.76 -4.56
C ILE A 4 40.95 -40.44 -5.04
N ARG A 5 41.61 -39.73 -5.98
CA ARG A 5 41.06 -38.50 -6.56
C ARG A 5 39.79 -38.75 -7.37
N TYR A 6 39.71 -39.86 -8.11
CA TYR A 6 38.51 -40.21 -8.86
C TYR A 6 37.35 -40.64 -7.95
N ILE A 7 37.64 -41.33 -6.84
CA ILE A 7 36.64 -41.70 -5.83
C ILE A 7 36.10 -40.45 -5.13
N LEU A 8 36.98 -39.51 -4.75
CA LEU A 8 36.56 -38.27 -4.10
C LEU A 8 35.74 -37.39 -5.04
N LEU A 9 36.12 -37.30 -6.33
CA LEU A 9 35.37 -36.57 -7.35
C LEU A 9 33.96 -37.17 -7.57
N PHE A 10 33.84 -38.50 -7.55
CA PHE A 10 32.55 -39.19 -7.66
C PHE A 10 31.68 -38.95 -6.43
N LEU A 11 32.25 -38.99 -5.22
CA LEU A 11 31.52 -38.68 -3.99
C LEU A 11 31.04 -37.22 -3.95
N THR A 12 31.87 -36.27 -4.37
CA THR A 12 31.47 -34.85 -4.45
C THR A 12 30.37 -34.63 -5.49
N ALA A 13 30.41 -35.34 -6.62
CA ALA A 13 29.36 -35.25 -7.64
C ALA A 13 28.00 -35.78 -7.16
N MET A 14 27.99 -36.82 -6.32
CA MET A 14 26.75 -37.34 -5.70
C MET A 14 26.16 -36.40 -4.64
N LEU A 15 26.96 -35.52 -4.03
CA LEU A 15 26.47 -34.51 -3.09
C LEU A 15 25.83 -33.28 -3.77
N LEU A 16 25.98 -33.14 -5.09
CA LEU A 16 25.44 -32.02 -5.87
C LEU A 16 24.08 -32.35 -6.53
N THR A 17 23.56 -33.56 -6.37
CA THR A 17 22.22 -33.91 -6.86
C THR A 17 21.17 -33.50 -5.83
N SER A 18 20.83 -32.21 -5.79
CA SER A 18 19.62 -31.75 -5.11
C SER A 18 18.42 -32.19 -5.94
N CYS A 19 17.76 -33.28 -5.53
CA CYS A 19 16.43 -33.61 -6.04
C CYS A 19 15.44 -32.73 -5.28
N GLU A 20 15.17 -31.53 -5.80
CA GLU A 20 14.03 -30.75 -5.33
C GLU A 20 12.77 -31.39 -5.91
N GLU A 21 12.06 -32.14 -5.07
CA GLU A 21 10.71 -32.58 -5.39
C GLU A 21 9.78 -31.39 -5.15
N VAL A 22 9.23 -30.83 -6.24
CA VAL A 22 8.22 -29.78 -6.15
C VAL A 22 6.98 -30.40 -5.50
N VAL A 23 6.71 -30.01 -4.26
CA VAL A 23 5.49 -30.40 -3.56
C VAL A 23 4.36 -29.54 -4.10
N ASP A 24 3.66 -30.07 -5.12
CA ASP A 24 2.44 -29.46 -5.63
C ASP A 24 1.26 -29.96 -4.77
N VAL A 25 0.80 -29.10 -3.86
CA VAL A 25 -0.34 -29.41 -3.00
C VAL A 25 -1.60 -29.02 -3.76
N ASP A 26 -2.53 -29.96 -3.92
CA ASP A 26 -3.84 -29.64 -4.47
C ASP A 26 -4.60 -28.73 -3.49
N LEU A 27 -4.82 -27.48 -3.89
CA LEU A 27 -5.45 -26.46 -3.05
C LEU A 27 -6.83 -26.12 -3.61
N ASP A 28 -7.85 -26.16 -2.74
CA ASP A 28 -9.17 -25.67 -3.07
C ASP A 28 -9.12 -24.15 -3.35
N THR A 29 -9.50 -23.75 -4.56
CA THR A 29 -9.63 -22.33 -4.92
C THR A 29 -11.03 -21.84 -4.59
N ALA A 30 -11.12 -20.84 -3.72
CA ALA A 30 -12.39 -20.18 -3.40
C ALA A 30 -12.97 -19.45 -4.61
N ALA A 31 -14.29 -19.21 -4.61
CA ALA A 31 -14.93 -18.39 -5.63
C ALA A 31 -14.29 -16.98 -5.70
N PRO A 32 -14.02 -16.43 -6.90
CA PRO A 32 -13.42 -15.11 -7.04
C PRO A 32 -14.23 -14.04 -6.32
N ARG A 33 -13.54 -13.20 -5.54
CA ARG A 33 -14.12 -12.04 -4.86
C ARG A 33 -13.63 -10.76 -5.51
N LEU A 34 -14.50 -9.74 -5.57
CA LEU A 34 -14.13 -8.40 -6.03
C LEU A 34 -13.07 -7.81 -5.09
N VAL A 35 -12.06 -7.17 -5.67
CA VAL A 35 -11.04 -6.39 -4.97
C VAL A 35 -11.14 -4.95 -5.49
N VAL A 36 -11.28 -4.00 -4.57
CA VAL A 36 -11.44 -2.57 -4.86
C VAL A 36 -10.24 -1.81 -4.31
N GLU A 37 -9.38 -1.31 -5.19
CA GLU A 37 -8.30 -0.38 -4.83
C GLU A 37 -8.75 1.04 -5.17
N ALA A 38 -9.33 1.73 -4.20
CA ALA A 38 -9.85 3.08 -4.36
C ALA A 38 -9.11 4.06 -3.45
N SER A 39 -7.86 4.35 -3.82
CA SER A 39 -7.01 5.34 -3.13
C SER A 39 -7.11 6.70 -3.81
N ILE A 40 -7.86 7.60 -3.18
CA ILE A 40 -8.04 8.98 -3.65
C ILE A 40 -7.05 9.88 -2.93
N ASP A 41 -5.99 10.24 -3.65
CA ASP A 41 -4.85 10.97 -3.11
C ASP A 41 -4.86 12.41 -3.63
N TRP A 42 -5.12 13.37 -2.75
CA TRP A 42 -4.97 14.78 -3.06
C TRP A 42 -3.59 15.29 -2.64
N VAL A 43 -2.66 15.32 -3.60
CA VAL A 43 -1.33 15.89 -3.34
C VAL A 43 -1.43 17.41 -3.19
N LYS A 44 -0.90 17.93 -2.08
CA LYS A 44 -0.83 19.37 -1.79
C LYS A 44 -0.24 20.15 -2.97
N GLY A 45 -0.79 21.32 -3.24
CA GLY A 45 -0.41 22.15 -4.38
C GLY A 45 -0.95 21.70 -5.74
N THR A 46 -1.66 20.56 -5.81
CA THR A 46 -2.38 20.13 -7.02
C THR A 46 -3.88 20.39 -6.90
N ALA A 47 -4.60 20.33 -8.02
CA ALA A 47 -6.07 20.40 -8.01
C ALA A 47 -6.75 19.14 -7.44
N GLY A 48 -6.03 18.01 -7.34
CA GLY A 48 -6.56 16.74 -6.83
C GLY A 48 -7.72 16.12 -7.63
N ASN A 49 -7.99 16.64 -8.84
CA ASN A 49 -9.17 16.28 -9.62
C ASN A 49 -9.04 15.00 -10.45
N ARG A 50 -7.81 14.55 -10.68
CA ARG A 50 -7.51 13.36 -11.50
C ARG A 50 -7.25 12.18 -10.57
N GLN A 51 -8.16 11.22 -10.57
CA GLN A 51 -8.16 10.10 -9.64
C GLN A 51 -8.43 8.78 -10.36
N ILE A 52 -7.95 7.66 -9.81
CA ILE A 52 -8.06 6.33 -10.41
C ILE A 52 -8.53 5.34 -9.35
N ILE A 53 -9.47 4.48 -9.73
CA ILE A 53 -9.90 3.31 -8.96
C ILE A 53 -9.59 2.07 -9.80
N LYS A 54 -8.99 1.05 -9.18
CA LYS A 54 -8.72 -0.23 -9.85
C LYS A 54 -9.63 -1.31 -9.30
N LEU A 55 -10.24 -2.07 -10.20
CA LEU A 55 -11.09 -3.20 -9.87
C LEU A 55 -10.50 -4.50 -10.44
N THR A 56 -10.30 -5.48 -9.56
CA THR A 56 -9.79 -6.81 -9.89
C THR A 56 -10.60 -7.88 -9.16
N THR A 57 -10.31 -9.16 -9.40
CA THR A 57 -10.81 -10.25 -8.55
C THR A 57 -9.67 -11.07 -7.97
N THR A 58 -9.92 -11.72 -6.83
CA THR A 58 -9.02 -12.77 -6.33
C THR A 58 -8.87 -13.88 -7.36
N THR A 59 -7.71 -14.52 -7.35
CA THR A 59 -7.38 -15.67 -8.21
C THR A 59 -6.84 -16.82 -7.35
N GLY A 60 -6.58 -17.98 -7.97
CA GLY A 60 -5.98 -19.12 -7.28
C GLY A 60 -4.56 -18.84 -6.80
N TYR A 61 -4.13 -19.51 -5.74
CA TYR A 61 -2.85 -19.26 -5.07
C TYR A 61 -1.63 -19.34 -6.02
N TYR A 62 -1.62 -20.32 -6.93
CA TYR A 62 -0.55 -20.51 -7.90
C TYR A 62 -0.71 -19.69 -9.19
N SER A 63 -1.76 -18.87 -9.30
CA SER A 63 -1.99 -18.05 -10.49
C SER A 63 -1.09 -16.83 -10.49
N THR A 64 -0.42 -16.58 -11.62
CA THR A 64 0.39 -15.38 -11.83
C THR A 64 -0.38 -14.23 -12.46
N GLU A 65 -1.65 -14.44 -12.81
CA GLU A 65 -2.50 -13.44 -13.44
C GLU A 65 -3.58 -12.96 -12.46
N ILE A 66 -3.67 -11.64 -12.28
CA ILE A 66 -4.73 -11.00 -11.50
C ILE A 66 -5.85 -10.58 -12.47
N PRO A 67 -7.04 -11.22 -12.43
CA PRO A 67 -8.13 -10.88 -13.33
C PRO A 67 -8.65 -9.47 -13.07
N LYS A 68 -8.86 -8.71 -14.15
CA LYS A 68 -9.37 -7.33 -14.12
C LYS A 68 -10.89 -7.32 -14.25
N VAL A 69 -11.56 -6.38 -13.60
CA VAL A 69 -13.02 -6.21 -13.67
C VAL A 69 -13.36 -5.04 -14.58
N SER A 70 -13.93 -5.34 -15.74
CA SER A 70 -14.35 -4.36 -16.75
C SER A 70 -15.87 -4.24 -16.82
N GLY A 71 -16.36 -3.05 -17.18
CA GLY A 71 -17.78 -2.78 -17.38
C GLY A 71 -18.61 -2.54 -16.10
N ALA A 72 -17.95 -2.31 -14.96
CA ALA A 72 -18.63 -1.90 -13.74
C ALA A 72 -19.09 -0.42 -13.83
N THR A 73 -20.10 -0.05 -13.04
CA THR A 73 -20.43 1.37 -12.80
C THR A 73 -19.76 1.81 -11.50
N VAL A 74 -18.90 2.82 -11.56
CA VAL A 74 -18.12 3.30 -10.42
C VAL A 74 -18.30 4.81 -10.28
N PHE A 75 -18.72 5.26 -9.10
CA PHE A 75 -18.83 6.69 -8.81
C PHE A 75 -18.63 6.97 -7.32
N ILE A 76 -18.20 8.19 -7.01
CA ILE A 76 -18.14 8.71 -5.64
C ILE A 76 -19.16 9.83 -5.51
N THR A 77 -19.89 9.89 -4.39
CA THR A 77 -20.72 11.04 -4.01
C THR A 77 -20.16 11.76 -2.80
N ASN A 78 -20.35 13.07 -2.71
CA ASN A 78 -20.06 13.85 -1.50
C ASN A 78 -21.35 14.15 -0.69
N SER A 79 -21.24 14.85 0.45
CA SER A 79 -22.40 15.21 1.29
C SER A 79 -23.47 16.05 0.59
N SER A 80 -23.10 16.77 -0.47
CA SER A 80 -24.03 17.57 -1.29
C SER A 80 -24.71 16.76 -2.40
N ASN A 81 -24.47 15.45 -2.47
CA ASN A 81 -24.93 14.55 -3.53
C ASN A 81 -24.38 14.89 -4.93
N THR A 82 -23.25 15.63 -5.00
CA THR A 82 -22.50 15.75 -6.25
C THR A 82 -21.89 14.39 -6.57
N VAL A 83 -22.09 13.93 -7.82
CA VAL A 83 -21.59 12.65 -8.31
C VAL A 83 -20.29 12.88 -9.09
N PHE A 84 -19.27 12.08 -8.80
CA PHE A 84 -18.01 12.00 -9.52
C PHE A 84 -17.89 10.61 -10.15
N ASP A 85 -18.12 10.52 -11.45
CA ASP A 85 -18.02 9.27 -12.20
C ASP A 85 -16.57 8.88 -12.45
N PHE A 86 -16.28 7.58 -12.28
CA PHE A 86 -15.03 6.95 -12.64
C PHE A 86 -15.28 6.04 -13.82
N ILE A 87 -14.69 6.36 -14.97
CA ILE A 87 -14.98 5.68 -16.24
C ILE A 87 -13.79 4.85 -16.68
N GLU A 88 -14.04 3.60 -17.05
CA GLU A 88 -13.06 2.75 -17.72
C GLU A 88 -12.92 3.21 -19.18
N GLN A 89 -11.87 3.98 -19.47
CA GLN A 89 -11.66 4.57 -20.79
C GLN A 89 -11.32 3.52 -21.86
N GLU A 90 -10.61 2.47 -21.46
CA GLU A 90 -10.26 1.33 -22.30
C GLU A 90 -10.75 0.04 -21.64
N ALA A 91 -11.67 -0.66 -22.31
CA ALA A 91 -12.28 -1.87 -21.78
C ALA A 91 -11.24 -2.97 -21.53
N GLY A 92 -11.39 -3.69 -20.42
CA GLY A 92 -10.49 -4.76 -20.01
C GLY A 92 -9.26 -4.28 -19.23
N THR A 93 -9.15 -2.99 -18.93
CA THR A 93 -8.06 -2.46 -18.10
C THR A 93 -8.33 -2.63 -16.61
N GLY A 94 -9.61 -2.61 -16.21
CA GLY A 94 -10.00 -2.57 -14.80
C GLY A 94 -9.61 -1.26 -14.11
N GLU A 95 -9.20 -0.23 -14.86
CA GLU A 95 -8.85 1.10 -14.35
C GLU A 95 -9.94 2.11 -14.69
N TYR A 96 -10.59 2.63 -13.66
CA TYR A 96 -11.67 3.61 -13.79
C TYR A 96 -11.13 4.98 -13.38
N LYS A 97 -11.27 5.97 -14.25
CA LYS A 97 -10.64 7.29 -14.09
C LYS A 97 -11.68 8.38 -13.92
N CYS A 98 -11.45 9.28 -12.97
CA CYS A 98 -12.20 10.53 -12.82
C CYS A 98 -11.26 11.69 -13.12
N GLU A 99 -11.73 12.68 -13.89
CA GLU A 99 -10.94 13.85 -14.30
C GLU A 99 -11.42 15.16 -13.65
N TYR A 100 -12.47 15.08 -12.82
CA TYR A 100 -13.16 16.23 -12.25
C TYR A 100 -13.53 16.05 -10.78
N PHE A 101 -12.83 15.16 -10.07
CA PHE A 101 -13.01 15.00 -8.63
C PHE A 101 -12.77 16.36 -7.93
N ALA A 102 -13.57 16.67 -6.91
CA ALA A 102 -13.43 17.92 -6.17
C ALA A 102 -13.13 17.59 -4.70
N PRO A 103 -11.85 17.50 -4.29
CA PRO A 103 -11.47 17.22 -2.92
C PRO A 103 -11.76 18.41 -2.01
N VAL A 104 -12.27 18.14 -0.82
CA VAL A 104 -12.52 19.13 0.25
C VAL A 104 -12.11 18.50 1.57
N LEU A 105 -11.25 19.17 2.35
CA LEU A 105 -10.82 18.65 3.66
C LEU A 105 -12.01 18.51 4.60
N GLY A 106 -12.07 17.38 5.32
CA GLY A 106 -13.16 17.05 6.24
C GLY A 106 -14.49 16.67 5.58
N GLU A 107 -14.57 16.67 4.24
CA GLU A 107 -15.76 16.21 3.51
C GLU A 107 -15.83 14.68 3.53
N THR A 108 -17.05 14.16 3.71
CA THR A 108 -17.32 12.73 3.67
C THR A 108 -17.74 12.31 2.26
N TYR A 109 -17.06 11.30 1.74
CA TYR A 109 -17.31 10.73 0.42
C TYR A 109 -17.84 9.31 0.54
N VAL A 110 -18.73 8.93 -0.38
CA VAL A 110 -19.29 7.58 -0.48
C VAL A 110 -18.94 7.01 -1.85
N LEU A 111 -18.10 5.98 -1.87
CA LEU A 111 -17.84 5.19 -3.07
C LEU A 111 -19.00 4.23 -3.30
N THR A 112 -19.47 4.14 -4.54
CA THR A 112 -20.41 3.11 -5.01
C THR A 112 -19.81 2.37 -6.21
N VAL A 113 -19.78 1.05 -6.14
CA VAL A 113 -19.36 0.15 -7.23
C VAL A 113 -20.49 -0.81 -7.52
N ILE A 114 -21.01 -0.80 -8.76
CA ILE A 114 -22.01 -1.74 -9.24
C ILE A 114 -21.33 -2.66 -10.26
N ASN A 115 -21.25 -3.95 -9.94
CA ASN A 115 -20.65 -4.97 -10.80
C ASN A 115 -21.67 -6.10 -11.01
N GLY A 116 -22.29 -6.14 -12.20
CA GLY A 116 -23.45 -6.99 -12.46
C GLY A 116 -24.61 -6.63 -11.53
N ASP A 117 -25.16 -7.64 -10.84
CA ASP A 117 -26.28 -7.48 -9.90
C ASP A 117 -25.82 -7.17 -8.46
N GLN A 118 -24.54 -6.86 -8.25
CA GLN A 118 -23.97 -6.62 -6.92
C GLN A 118 -23.61 -5.14 -6.76
N THR A 119 -24.01 -4.55 -5.64
CA THR A 119 -23.69 -3.15 -5.29
C THR A 119 -22.85 -3.11 -4.02
N TYR A 120 -21.69 -2.47 -4.10
CA TYR A 120 -20.76 -2.28 -3.00
C TYR A 120 -20.66 -0.80 -2.67
N THR A 121 -20.62 -0.48 -1.38
CA THR A 121 -20.44 0.89 -0.91
C THR A 121 -19.36 0.97 0.15
N ALA A 122 -18.60 2.05 0.16
CA ALA A 122 -17.72 2.42 1.26
C ALA A 122 -17.84 3.91 1.54
N THR A 123 -17.54 4.31 2.78
CA THR A 123 -17.59 5.70 3.22
C THR A 123 -16.28 6.04 3.89
N GLU A 124 -15.73 7.20 3.56
CA GLU A 124 -14.51 7.71 4.17
C GLU A 124 -14.49 9.25 4.12
N THR A 125 -13.74 9.88 5.01
CA THR A 125 -13.63 11.34 5.13
C THR A 125 -12.24 11.80 4.71
N MET A 126 -12.18 12.89 3.95
CA MET A 126 -10.92 13.46 3.44
C MET A 126 -10.07 14.00 4.60
N THR A 127 -9.12 13.20 5.06
CA THR A 127 -8.22 13.56 6.16
C THR A 127 -7.10 14.48 5.67
N ALA A 128 -6.83 15.55 6.41
CA ALA A 128 -5.75 16.50 6.14
C ALA A 128 -4.39 15.96 6.60
N VAL A 129 -3.31 16.51 6.07
CA VAL A 129 -1.94 16.17 6.48
C VAL A 129 -1.10 17.43 6.67
N PRO A 130 -0.16 17.48 7.62
CA PRO A 130 0.79 18.58 7.72
C PRO A 130 1.79 18.56 6.57
N ASP A 131 2.46 19.69 6.36
CA ASP A 131 3.58 19.77 5.42
C ASP A 131 4.82 19.08 5.98
N ILE A 132 5.59 18.45 5.10
CA ILE A 132 6.94 17.98 5.45
C ILE A 132 7.83 19.22 5.63
N THR A 133 8.52 19.32 6.76
CA THR A 133 9.24 20.54 7.16
C THR A 133 10.67 20.54 6.64
N TYR A 134 11.43 19.48 6.90
CA TYR A 134 12.81 19.31 6.45
C TYR A 134 13.24 17.85 6.47
N THR A 135 14.43 17.59 5.92
CA THR A 135 15.04 16.26 5.87
C THR A 135 16.48 16.29 6.36
N THR A 136 16.94 15.18 6.92
CA THR A 136 18.34 14.97 7.34
C THR A 136 18.87 13.67 6.74
N GLN A 137 20.18 13.59 6.55
CA GLN A 137 20.87 12.37 6.10
C GLN A 137 21.92 11.95 7.14
N ALA A 138 22.00 10.65 7.40
CA ALA A 138 23.10 10.00 8.10
C ALA A 138 23.70 8.91 7.20
N ASN A 139 25.01 8.70 7.27
CA ASN A 139 25.72 7.69 6.46
C ASN A 139 26.22 6.51 7.31
N ASP A 140 25.73 6.45 8.54
CA ASP A 140 26.01 5.45 9.58
C ASP A 140 24.68 4.96 10.18
N GLY A 141 23.65 4.86 9.33
CA GLY A 141 22.31 4.40 9.70
C GLY A 141 22.19 2.87 9.73
N GLY A 142 20.97 2.40 10.01
CA GLY A 142 20.69 0.97 10.11
C GLY A 142 21.28 0.32 11.37
N PHE A 143 20.97 -0.96 11.58
CA PHE A 143 21.40 -1.68 12.79
C PHE A 143 22.93 -1.85 12.88
N LEU A 144 23.59 -1.98 11.72
CA LEU A 144 25.04 -2.18 11.62
C LEU A 144 25.82 -0.87 11.45
N GLY A 145 25.14 0.27 11.24
CA GLY A 145 25.79 1.55 10.97
C GLY A 145 26.38 1.64 9.55
N GLU A 146 25.81 0.89 8.60
CA GLU A 146 26.29 0.78 7.21
C GLU A 146 25.32 1.42 6.20
N ASP A 147 24.10 1.77 6.62
CA ASP A 147 23.08 2.30 5.73
C ASP A 147 23.24 3.82 5.54
N VAL A 148 22.80 4.30 4.38
CA VAL A 148 22.42 5.71 4.24
C VAL A 148 20.99 5.86 4.72
N GLU A 149 20.76 6.65 5.77
CA GLU A 149 19.44 6.95 6.32
C GLU A 149 19.01 8.35 5.90
N ILE A 150 17.83 8.45 5.27
CA ILE A 150 17.12 9.71 5.05
C ILE A 150 15.95 9.77 6.01
N ARG A 151 15.96 10.79 6.86
CA ARG A 151 14.87 11.09 7.78
C ARG A 151 14.15 12.35 7.35
N TYR A 152 12.82 12.34 7.44
CA TYR A 152 12.00 13.53 7.19
C TYR A 152 11.14 13.83 8.41
N TYR A 153 10.79 15.11 8.55
CA TYR A 153 10.10 15.62 9.73
C TYR A 153 8.81 16.36 9.33
N TRP A 154 7.84 16.39 10.25
CA TRP A 154 6.64 17.22 10.15
C TRP A 154 6.17 17.65 11.54
N ASN A 155 5.33 18.67 11.60
CA ASN A 155 4.69 19.08 12.86
C ASN A 155 3.25 18.55 12.89
N ASP A 156 2.93 17.76 13.90
CA ASP A 156 1.61 17.20 14.13
C ASP A 156 0.54 18.29 14.40
N PHE A 157 -0.74 17.98 14.10
CA PHE A 157 -1.84 18.91 14.38
C PHE A 157 -2.28 18.79 15.84
N PRO A 158 -2.28 19.88 16.63
CA PRO A 158 -2.62 19.80 18.05
C PRO A 158 -4.11 19.54 18.29
N ASP A 159 -4.42 19.01 19.48
CA ASP A 159 -5.78 18.85 20.04
C ASP A 159 -6.70 17.89 19.23
N GLN A 160 -6.13 16.92 18.53
CA GLN A 160 -6.84 15.85 17.83
C GLN A 160 -5.92 14.64 17.65
N SER A 161 -6.50 13.43 17.61
CA SER A 161 -5.74 12.23 17.26
C SER A 161 -5.51 12.16 15.75
N ASN A 162 -4.26 12.08 15.34
CA ASN A 162 -3.82 12.00 13.95
C ASN A 162 -3.16 10.65 13.65
N TYR A 163 -3.44 10.15 12.46
CA TYR A 163 -2.85 8.92 11.94
C TYR A 163 -2.20 9.21 10.60
N TYR A 164 -1.04 8.60 10.39
CA TYR A 164 -0.19 8.87 9.27
C TYR A 164 0.19 7.57 8.55
N LEU A 165 0.33 7.67 7.23
CA LEU A 165 1.00 6.66 6.43
C LEU A 165 2.19 7.34 5.75
N SER A 166 3.36 6.74 5.87
CA SER A 166 4.56 7.09 5.14
C SER A 166 4.67 6.17 3.92
N ARG A 167 5.11 6.71 2.79
CA ARG A 167 5.51 5.92 1.62
C ARG A 167 6.86 6.39 1.11
N PHE A 168 7.74 5.44 0.88
CA PHE A 168 9.04 5.66 0.25
C PHE A 168 9.09 4.91 -1.09
N ASP A 169 9.45 5.65 -2.14
CA ASP A 169 9.77 5.10 -3.45
C ASP A 169 11.25 5.37 -3.73
N ALA A 170 12.05 4.30 -3.86
CA ALA A 170 13.47 4.38 -4.18
C ALA A 170 13.85 3.27 -5.17
N ALA A 171 14.86 3.50 -6.00
CA ALA A 171 15.27 2.52 -7.02
C ALA A 171 15.93 1.25 -6.43
N VAL A 172 16.43 1.34 -5.19
CA VAL A 172 17.05 0.25 -4.44
C VAL A 172 16.03 -0.79 -3.96
N ILE A 173 14.76 -0.41 -3.80
CA ILE A 173 13.66 -1.31 -3.41
C ILE A 173 12.75 -1.64 -4.60
N PRO A 174 12.32 -2.90 -4.78
CA PRO A 174 11.50 -3.31 -5.94
C PRO A 174 10.04 -2.86 -5.83
N THR A 175 9.58 -2.56 -4.61
CA THR A 175 8.23 -2.09 -4.30
C THR A 175 8.32 -0.96 -3.28
N PRO A 176 7.35 -0.03 -3.26
CA PRO A 176 7.36 1.05 -2.28
C PRO A 176 7.30 0.49 -0.86
N GLU A 177 8.05 1.11 0.03
CA GLU A 177 8.00 0.83 1.47
C GLU A 177 6.92 1.72 2.12
N TYR A 178 6.24 1.16 3.11
CA TYR A 178 5.19 1.85 3.84
C TYR A 178 5.37 1.67 5.33
N ASP A 179 5.14 2.73 6.08
CA ASP A 179 5.04 2.68 7.54
C ASP A 179 3.82 3.47 8.02
N VAL A 180 3.26 3.10 9.16
CA VAL A 180 2.09 3.72 9.76
C VAL A 180 2.43 4.28 11.13
N GLY A 181 2.08 5.54 11.33
CA GLY A 181 2.30 6.25 12.59
C GLY A 181 0.98 6.74 13.20
N SER A 182 1.00 6.90 14.52
CA SER A 182 -0.02 7.64 15.27
C SER A 182 0.65 8.64 16.21
N ASP A 183 -0.07 9.69 16.56
CA ASP A 183 0.40 10.76 17.43
C ASP A 183 0.08 10.53 18.92
N GLU A 184 -0.39 9.34 19.33
CA GLU A 184 -0.87 9.04 20.69
C GLU A 184 0.10 9.51 21.80
N PHE A 185 1.42 9.48 21.52
CA PHE A 185 2.48 9.92 22.44
C PHE A 185 3.23 11.17 21.99
N PHE A 186 2.83 11.78 20.87
CA PHE A 186 3.51 12.89 20.21
C PHE A 186 2.57 14.03 19.77
N GLU A 187 1.31 14.04 20.22
CA GLU A 187 0.29 15.06 19.87
C GLU A 187 0.84 16.50 19.94
N GLY A 188 0.68 17.23 18.84
CA GLY A 188 1.15 18.61 18.66
C GLY A 188 2.67 18.79 18.63
N ASN A 189 3.47 17.72 18.63
CA ASN A 189 4.92 17.78 18.55
C ASN A 189 5.45 17.50 17.14
N GLU A 190 6.75 17.72 16.98
CA GLU A 190 7.46 17.30 15.79
C GLU A 190 7.58 15.77 15.76
N MET A 191 7.20 15.19 14.63
CA MET A 191 7.30 13.78 14.34
C MET A 191 8.29 13.56 13.20
N PHE A 192 8.77 12.33 13.06
CA PHE A 192 9.65 11.95 11.98
C PHE A 192 9.39 10.51 11.53
N GLU A 193 9.83 10.22 10.32
CA GLU A 193 9.98 8.87 9.80
C GLU A 193 11.28 8.81 8.98
N PHE A 194 11.82 7.62 8.78
CA PHE A 194 13.03 7.44 8.01
C PHE A 194 12.94 6.29 7.02
N PHE A 195 13.82 6.34 6.04
CA PHE A 195 14.12 5.24 5.12
C PHE A 195 15.64 5.06 5.11
N SER A 196 16.11 3.82 5.25
CA SER A 196 17.53 3.49 5.17
C SER A 196 17.75 2.25 4.34
N ASP A 197 18.83 2.26 3.55
CA ASP A 197 19.23 1.12 2.73
C ASP A 197 20.74 1.19 2.44
N GLU A 198 21.42 0.05 2.48
CA GLU A 198 22.87 -0.08 2.26
C GLU A 198 23.31 0.19 0.81
N ASP A 199 22.40 0.05 -0.16
CA ASP A 199 22.69 0.20 -1.58
C ASP A 199 22.52 1.65 -2.10
N LEU A 200 22.01 2.56 -1.25
CA LEU A 200 21.86 3.98 -1.57
C LEU A 200 23.20 4.66 -1.81
N LYS A 201 23.26 5.48 -2.86
CA LYS A 201 24.48 6.19 -3.29
C LYS A 201 24.22 7.69 -3.49
N PRO A 202 25.26 8.54 -3.34
CA PRO A 202 25.16 9.95 -3.70
C PRO A 202 24.61 10.14 -5.12
N GLY A 203 23.58 10.98 -5.24
CA GLY A 203 22.85 11.24 -6.48
C GLY A 203 21.58 10.40 -6.67
N ASP A 204 21.36 9.36 -5.87
CA ASP A 204 20.09 8.63 -5.87
C ASP A 204 18.96 9.53 -5.37
N THR A 205 17.74 9.29 -5.86
CA THR A 205 16.56 10.05 -5.46
C THR A 205 15.56 9.17 -4.75
N ILE A 206 15.04 9.67 -3.64
CA ILE A 206 13.97 9.04 -2.86
C ILE A 206 12.75 9.94 -2.94
N SER A 207 11.61 9.37 -3.33
CA SER A 207 10.31 10.06 -3.29
C SER A 207 9.61 9.68 -1.99
N ILE A 208 9.29 10.69 -1.19
CA ILE A 208 8.64 10.58 0.12
C ILE A 208 7.23 11.12 -0.01
N LYS A 209 6.25 10.39 0.52
CA LYS A 209 4.88 10.86 0.68
C LYS A 209 4.39 10.60 2.10
N LEU A 210 3.89 11.65 2.73
CA LEU A 210 3.19 11.60 4.00
C LEU A 210 1.69 11.79 3.73
N TYR A 211 0.89 10.84 4.19
CA TYR A 211 -0.56 10.83 4.05
C TYR A 211 -1.21 11.03 5.41
N GLY A 212 -2.22 11.89 5.47
CA GLY A 212 -3.12 11.95 6.62
C GLY A 212 -4.23 10.93 6.41
N ILE A 213 -4.41 9.99 7.34
CA ILE A 213 -5.34 8.85 7.15
C ILE A 213 -6.31 8.71 8.31
N SER A 214 -7.42 8.00 8.10
CA SER A 214 -8.34 7.65 9.19
C SER A 214 -7.73 6.56 10.08
N GLU A 215 -8.11 6.53 11.35
CA GLU A 215 -7.76 5.46 12.30
C GLU A 215 -8.07 4.07 11.71
N ARG A 216 -9.25 3.93 11.08
CA ARG A 216 -9.67 2.67 10.48
C ARG A 216 -8.75 2.24 9.33
N TYR A 217 -8.22 3.17 8.55
CA TYR A 217 -7.27 2.83 7.49
C TYR A 217 -5.87 2.55 8.04
N HIS A 218 -5.48 3.26 9.11
CA HIS A 218 -4.26 2.97 9.86
C HIS A 218 -4.27 1.53 10.40
N ASP A 219 -5.36 1.09 11.02
CA ASP A 219 -5.50 -0.27 11.54
C ASP A 219 -5.48 -1.32 10.42
N TYR A 220 -6.14 -1.02 9.31
CA TYR A 220 -6.11 -1.87 8.12
C TYR A 220 -4.68 -2.03 7.58
N MET A 221 -3.93 -0.93 7.45
CA MET A 221 -2.54 -0.96 6.99
C MET A 221 -1.62 -1.64 7.99
N ASN A 222 -1.81 -1.46 9.30
CA ASN A 222 -1.07 -2.20 10.33
C ASN A 222 -1.18 -3.72 10.15
N ILE A 223 -2.40 -4.23 9.91
CA ILE A 223 -2.61 -5.66 9.67
C ILE A 223 -1.91 -6.10 8.38
N LEU A 224 -1.98 -5.32 7.30
CA LEU A 224 -1.33 -5.64 6.03
C LEU A 224 0.20 -5.64 6.12
N LEU A 225 0.79 -4.64 6.79
CA LEU A 225 2.23 -4.54 6.96
C LEU A 225 2.76 -5.66 7.86
N ALA A 226 2.05 -5.98 8.94
CA ALA A 226 2.36 -7.15 9.76
C ALA A 226 2.22 -8.47 8.97
N ALA A 227 1.28 -8.56 8.02
CA ALA A 227 1.16 -9.74 7.16
C ALA A 227 2.30 -9.87 6.14
N ALA A 228 2.81 -8.73 5.66
CA ALA A 228 3.87 -8.66 4.67
C ALA A 228 5.28 -8.88 5.24
N GLY A 229 5.43 -9.05 6.56
CA GLY A 229 6.74 -9.08 7.21
C GLY A 229 7.33 -7.69 7.49
N GLY A 230 6.53 -6.63 7.36
CA GLY A 230 6.94 -5.26 7.64
C GLY A 230 7.40 -5.10 9.09
N GLY A 231 8.54 -4.44 9.28
CA GLY A 231 9.12 -4.15 10.60
C GLY A 231 10.16 -5.16 11.12
N GLY A 232 10.54 -6.18 10.34
CA GLY A 232 11.70 -7.05 10.65
C GLY A 232 11.63 -7.82 11.99
N ASN A 233 10.45 -7.88 12.62
CA ASN A 233 10.28 -8.45 13.96
C ASN A 233 10.09 -9.98 13.87
N PRO A 234 11.00 -10.80 14.43
CA PRO A 234 10.89 -12.27 14.36
C PRO A 234 9.74 -12.86 15.21
N PHE A 235 8.96 -12.03 15.89
CA PHE A 235 7.83 -12.43 16.75
C PHE A 235 6.46 -11.97 16.22
N GLN A 236 6.30 -11.81 14.90
CA GLN A 236 5.00 -11.41 14.35
C GLN A 236 3.92 -12.45 14.66
N SER A 237 2.77 -11.96 15.11
CA SER A 237 1.57 -12.77 15.27
C SER A 237 1.10 -13.30 13.92
N VAL A 238 0.40 -14.44 13.92
CA VAL A 238 -0.26 -14.96 12.71
C VAL A 238 -1.15 -13.85 12.13
N PRO A 239 -0.96 -13.47 10.85
CA PRO A 239 -1.72 -12.39 10.25
C PRO A 239 -3.21 -12.68 10.30
N THR A 240 -3.98 -11.74 10.84
CA THR A 240 -5.45 -11.78 10.75
C THR A 240 -5.87 -11.25 9.39
N ALA A 241 -7.01 -11.70 8.86
CA ALA A 241 -7.54 -11.19 7.60
C ALA A 241 -7.83 -9.67 7.72
N ALA A 242 -7.11 -8.86 6.94
CA ALA A 242 -7.41 -7.43 6.84
C ALA A 242 -8.78 -7.24 6.17
N THR A 243 -9.74 -6.71 6.91
CA THR A 243 -11.08 -6.44 6.40
C THR A 243 -11.18 -4.98 6.00
N GLY A 244 -11.54 -4.75 4.74
CA GLY A 244 -11.71 -3.42 4.17
C GLY A 244 -12.93 -2.66 4.70
N ASN A 245 -13.24 -1.53 4.06
CA ASN A 245 -14.45 -0.74 4.34
C ASN A 245 -15.57 -0.89 3.30
N LEU A 246 -15.42 -1.80 2.33
CA LEU A 246 -16.43 -2.08 1.32
C LEU A 246 -17.49 -3.05 1.86
N ILE A 247 -18.75 -2.63 1.82
CA ILE A 247 -19.91 -3.43 2.22
C ILE A 247 -20.74 -3.74 0.97
N ASN A 248 -21.07 -5.02 0.76
CA ASN A 248 -21.98 -5.43 -0.29
C ASN A 248 -23.43 -5.27 0.19
N GLN A 249 -24.16 -4.32 -0.40
CA GLN A 249 -25.54 -3.98 -0.07
C GLN A 249 -26.57 -5.02 -0.56
N THR A 250 -26.17 -5.89 -1.49
CA THR A 250 -27.04 -6.92 -2.09
C THR A 250 -26.87 -8.28 -1.43
N ASN A 251 -25.65 -8.64 -1.03
CA ASN A 251 -25.33 -9.87 -0.32
C ASN A 251 -24.08 -9.68 0.55
N GLU A 252 -24.27 -9.44 1.84
CA GLU A 252 -23.19 -9.18 2.80
C GLU A 252 -22.12 -10.29 2.86
N SER A 253 -22.50 -11.55 2.61
CA SER A 253 -21.53 -12.67 2.59
C SER A 253 -20.56 -12.60 1.40
N ASN A 254 -20.95 -11.91 0.34
CA ASN A 254 -20.15 -11.64 -0.85
C ASN A 254 -19.48 -10.25 -0.74
N TYR A 255 -18.79 -9.99 0.37
CA TYR A 255 -18.02 -8.78 0.57
C TYR A 255 -16.86 -8.67 -0.43
N ALA A 256 -16.49 -7.42 -0.76
CA ALA A 256 -15.30 -7.11 -1.53
C ALA A 256 -14.09 -6.96 -0.61
N LEU A 257 -12.91 -7.25 -1.15
CA LEU A 257 -11.61 -6.96 -0.54
C LEU A 257 -11.10 -5.59 -1.01
N GLY A 258 -9.98 -5.16 -0.44
CA GLY A 258 -9.40 -3.85 -0.70
C GLY A 258 -9.99 -2.75 0.19
N TYR A 259 -9.81 -1.49 -0.19
CA TYR A 259 -10.16 -0.36 0.66
C TYR A 259 -10.50 0.88 -0.19
N PHE A 260 -11.42 1.69 0.31
CA PHE A 260 -11.68 3.03 -0.18
C PHE A 260 -11.15 4.06 0.82
N ARG A 261 -10.15 4.85 0.40
CA ARG A 261 -9.59 5.94 1.20
C ARG A 261 -9.62 7.25 0.43
N VAL A 262 -9.80 8.35 1.14
CA VAL A 262 -9.68 9.72 0.64
C VAL A 262 -8.78 10.49 1.59
N CYS A 263 -7.70 11.07 1.09
CA CYS A 263 -6.77 11.82 1.94
C CYS A 263 -6.01 12.90 1.19
N GLU A 264 -5.53 13.88 1.95
CA GLU A 264 -4.50 14.81 1.52
C GLU A 264 -3.10 14.18 1.67
N VAL A 265 -2.17 14.57 0.80
CA VAL A 265 -0.81 14.04 0.73
C VAL A 265 0.20 15.18 0.65
N SER A 266 1.18 15.18 1.55
CA SER A 266 2.39 15.98 1.45
C SER A 266 3.47 15.15 0.77
N ALA A 267 4.12 15.69 -0.26
CA ALA A 267 5.09 14.95 -1.07
C ALA A 267 6.39 15.73 -1.24
N LEU A 268 7.51 15.02 -1.15
CA LEU A 268 8.85 15.57 -1.31
C LEU A 268 9.73 14.58 -2.09
N GLN A 269 10.67 15.10 -2.89
CA GLN A 269 11.74 14.31 -3.47
C GLN A 269 13.07 14.77 -2.87
N VAL A 270 13.86 13.83 -2.38
CA VAL A 270 15.18 14.06 -1.78
C VAL A 270 16.25 13.43 -2.65
N THR A 271 17.40 14.08 -2.77
CA THR A 271 18.60 13.52 -3.41
C THR A 271 19.61 13.19 -2.33
N VAL A 272 20.11 11.96 -2.33
CA VAL A 272 21.18 11.50 -1.44
C VAL A 272 22.47 12.28 -1.74
N GLN A 273 23.10 12.80 -0.69
CA GLN A 273 24.31 13.63 -0.72
C GLN A 273 25.59 12.80 -0.69
#